data_AF-A0A1H6CB39-F1
#
_entry.id   AF-A0A1H6CB39-F1
#
_cell.length_a   1.000
_cell.length_b   1.000
_cell.length_c   1.000
_cell.angle_alpha   90.00
_cell.angle_beta   90.00
_cell.angle_gamma   90.00
#
_symmetry.space_group_name_H-M   'P 1'
#
loop_
_entity.id
_entity.type
_entity.pdbx_description
1 polymer ?
#
loop_
_entity_poly.entity_id
_entity_poly.type
_entity_poly.pdbx_seq_one_letter_code
_entity_poly.pdbx_strand_id
1 'polypeptide(L)'
;MRLADGTAIENPTRHEELLAGALSELREHPAIDVLRDTLVVQPDAIGADAMPAAKLAAESMEAGAMIADLSDVVVDPAIAESAPRFGRFAGHWRASDEAAGLAGEFRLPYFFGALFEPAPPLAWEGTPDDERELLAQFREIDGHPRAGTGLIAAVRVEPHRTPLEIWVWDARIGPLQMDLDYLGYLEALALTKGTFGWQYLFTRASLASVDFRHTAKDMATMLRVFPELFPNHDYAPLRARLEARL
;
A
#
# COMPACT_ATOMS: atom_id res chain seq x y z
N MET A 1 -12.10 -5.06 16.97
CA MET A 1 -11.52 -6.18 16.19
C MET A 1 -10.52 -6.94 17.07
N ARG A 2 -10.58 -8.28 17.13
CA ARG A 2 -9.52 -9.09 17.77
C ARG A 2 -8.61 -9.71 16.71
N LEU A 3 -7.31 -9.64 16.93
CA LEU A 3 -6.28 -10.23 16.09
C LEU A 3 -5.98 -11.67 16.52
N ALA A 4 -5.27 -12.41 15.66
CA ALA A 4 -4.93 -13.82 15.89
C ALA A 4 -4.03 -14.03 17.12
N ASP A 5 -3.23 -13.04 17.51
CA ASP A 5 -2.39 -13.05 18.70
C ASP A 5 -3.15 -12.64 19.99
N GLY A 6 -4.45 -12.37 19.89
CA GLY A 6 -5.31 -11.93 21.00
C GLY A 6 -5.35 -10.41 21.22
N THR A 7 -4.52 -9.64 20.52
CA THR A 7 -4.57 -8.17 20.55
C THR A 7 -5.96 -7.68 20.16
N ALA A 8 -6.53 -6.78 20.95
CA ALA A 8 -7.82 -6.15 20.68
C ALA A 8 -7.62 -4.69 20.27
N ILE A 9 -8.16 -4.34 19.11
CA ILE A 9 -8.32 -2.95 18.67
C ILE A 9 -9.77 -2.55 18.93
N GLU A 10 -9.97 -1.65 19.89
CA GLU A 10 -11.28 -1.07 20.17
C GLU A 10 -11.66 -0.06 19.08
N ASN A 11 -12.91 -0.11 18.63
CA ASN A 11 -13.44 0.73 17.54
C ASN A 11 -12.50 0.81 16.33
N PRO A 12 -12.28 -0.32 15.62
CA PRO A 12 -11.38 -0.34 14.48
C PRO A 12 -11.90 0.59 13.37
N THR A 13 -11.01 1.21 12.61
CA THR A 13 -11.41 1.95 11.41
C THR A 13 -11.79 0.95 10.32
N ARG A 14 -12.58 1.40 9.34
CA ARG A 14 -12.93 0.58 8.16
C ARG A 14 -11.69 0.00 7.46
N HIS A 15 -10.60 0.77 7.35
CA HIS A 15 -9.38 0.31 6.68
C HIS A 15 -8.57 -0.68 7.53
N GLU A 16 -8.66 -0.60 8.87
CA GLU A 16 -8.10 -1.63 9.74
C GLU A 16 -8.82 -2.96 9.56
N GLU A 17 -10.16 -2.94 9.50
CA GLU A 17 -10.97 -4.14 9.26
C GLU A 17 -10.71 -4.74 7.88
N LEU A 18 -10.65 -3.89 6.86
CA LEU A 18 -10.42 -4.29 5.47
C LEU A 18 -9.04 -4.93 5.27
N LEU A 19 -7.97 -4.34 5.81
CA LEU A 19 -6.62 -4.91 5.70
C LEU A 19 -6.46 -6.19 6.54
N ALA A 20 -6.99 -6.20 7.77
CA ALA A 20 -6.95 -7.41 8.59
C ALA A 20 -7.74 -8.55 7.96
N GLY A 21 -8.93 -8.26 7.40
CA GLY A 21 -9.74 -9.22 6.65
C GLY A 21 -9.00 -9.77 5.43
N ALA A 22 -8.36 -8.90 4.64
CA ALA A 22 -7.56 -9.32 3.49
C ALA A 22 -6.42 -10.28 3.87
N LEU A 23 -5.74 -10.02 5.00
CA LEU A 23 -4.69 -10.89 5.51
C LEU A 23 -5.24 -12.22 6.06
N SER A 24 -6.39 -12.20 6.75
CA SER A 24 -7.06 -13.43 7.20
C SER A 24 -7.49 -14.30 6.02
N GLU A 25 -8.07 -13.71 4.98
CA GLU A 25 -8.43 -14.44 3.75
C GLU A 25 -7.21 -15.12 3.11
N LEU A 26 -6.03 -14.48 3.11
CA LEU A 26 -4.79 -15.13 2.64
C LEU A 26 -4.37 -16.30 3.51
N ARG A 27 -4.45 -16.15 4.85
CA ARG A 27 -4.06 -17.19 5.82
C ARG A 27 -4.96 -18.41 5.78
N GLU A 28 -6.25 -18.20 5.55
CA GLU A 28 -7.28 -19.23 5.65
C GLU A 28 -7.51 -19.98 4.33
N HIS A 29 -7.11 -19.40 3.19
CA HIS A 29 -7.37 -20.00 1.90
C HIS A 29 -6.39 -21.15 1.59
N PRO A 30 -6.87 -22.38 1.28
CA PRO A 30 -6.02 -23.56 1.11
C PRO A 30 -5.10 -23.52 -0.11
N ALA A 31 -5.45 -22.72 -1.13
CA ALA A 31 -4.63 -22.50 -2.32
C ALA A 31 -3.58 -21.37 -2.17
N ILE A 32 -3.39 -20.83 -0.97
CA ILE A 32 -2.45 -19.74 -0.69
C ILE A 32 -1.44 -20.20 0.37
N ASP A 33 -0.17 -20.22 -0.02
CA ASP A 33 0.94 -20.37 0.91
C ASP A 33 1.34 -18.98 1.43
N VAL A 34 0.97 -18.66 2.68
CA VAL A 34 1.52 -17.48 3.36
C VAL A 34 2.92 -17.80 3.86
N LEU A 35 3.93 -17.26 3.19
CA LEU A 35 5.33 -17.50 3.50
C LEU A 35 5.75 -16.72 4.76
N ARG A 36 5.24 -15.48 4.88
CA ARG A 36 5.36 -14.62 6.06
C ARG A 36 4.23 -13.63 6.11
N ASP A 37 3.87 -13.24 7.32
CA ASP A 37 3.06 -12.05 7.55
C ASP A 37 3.43 -11.38 8.87
N THR A 38 2.94 -10.17 9.06
CA THR A 38 3.08 -9.42 10.30
C THR A 38 1.94 -8.43 10.39
N LEU A 39 1.29 -8.36 11.56
CA LEU A 39 0.35 -7.31 11.89
C LEU A 39 0.66 -6.86 13.32
N VAL A 40 1.24 -5.68 13.45
CA VAL A 40 1.59 -5.03 14.71
C VAL A 40 0.77 -3.75 14.81
N VAL A 41 0.07 -3.59 15.93
CA VAL A 41 -0.73 -2.40 16.23
C VAL A 41 0.14 -1.41 17.01
N GLN A 42 -0.10 -0.10 16.82
CA GLN A 42 0.53 0.93 17.64
C GLN A 42 0.19 0.70 19.12
N PRO A 43 1.17 0.78 20.05
CA PRO A 43 0.90 0.54 21.47
C PRO A 43 -0.24 1.39 22.02
N ASP A 44 -0.31 2.65 21.61
CA ASP A 44 -1.35 3.61 22.03
C ASP A 44 -2.73 3.33 21.46
N ALA A 45 -2.86 2.35 20.55
CA ALA A 45 -4.11 1.92 19.95
C ALA A 45 -4.65 0.59 20.53
N ILE A 46 -4.07 0.11 21.64
CA ILE A 46 -4.43 -1.18 22.26
C ILE A 46 -5.09 -0.96 23.63
N GLY A 47 -6.17 -1.71 23.90
CA GLY A 47 -6.80 -1.76 25.22
C GLY A 47 -7.90 -0.72 25.46
N ALA A 48 -8.38 -0.63 26.70
CA ALA A 48 -9.54 0.20 27.07
C ALA A 48 -9.28 1.71 26.91
N ASP A 49 -8.02 2.13 27.01
CA ASP A 49 -7.58 3.52 26.85
C ASP A 49 -7.02 3.80 25.44
N ALA A 50 -7.32 2.93 24.46
CA ALA A 50 -6.84 3.07 23.09
C ALA A 50 -7.24 4.41 22.48
N MET A 51 -6.27 5.07 21.87
CA MET A 51 -6.47 6.32 21.18
C MET A 51 -7.24 6.12 19.87
N PRO A 52 -8.25 6.97 19.59
CA PRO A 52 -8.85 7.06 18.27
C PRO A 52 -7.80 7.42 17.21
N ALA A 53 -7.99 6.95 15.97
CA ALA A 53 -7.07 7.21 14.86
C ALA A 53 -6.80 8.70 14.65
N ALA A 54 -7.84 9.54 14.65
CA ALA A 54 -7.71 10.99 14.50
C ALA A 54 -6.86 11.65 15.60
N LYS A 55 -6.93 11.14 16.83
CA LYS A 55 -6.13 11.67 17.94
C LYS A 55 -4.65 11.29 17.78
N LEU A 56 -4.39 10.04 17.42
CA LEU A 56 -3.02 9.56 17.16
C LEU A 56 -2.38 10.28 15.97
N ALA A 57 -3.18 10.53 14.92
CA ALA A 57 -2.79 11.35 13.78
C ALA A 57 -2.43 12.78 14.20
N ALA A 58 -3.28 13.44 15.00
CA ALA A 58 -3.04 14.79 15.48
C ALA A 58 -1.75 14.90 16.31
N GLU A 59 -1.53 13.99 17.26
CA GLU A 59 -0.29 13.96 18.07
C GLU A 59 0.94 13.68 17.20
N SER A 60 0.82 12.81 16.19
CA SER A 60 1.90 12.56 15.23
C SER A 60 2.22 13.83 14.43
N MET A 61 1.21 14.51 13.89
CA MET A 61 1.40 15.72 13.08
C MET A 61 1.91 16.91 13.90
N GLU A 62 1.51 17.04 15.18
CA GLU A 62 2.07 18.03 16.09
C GLU A 62 3.57 17.79 16.33
N ALA A 63 3.99 16.54 16.51
CA ALA A 63 5.41 16.18 16.58
C ALA A 63 6.13 16.47 15.25
N GLY A 64 5.50 16.15 14.13
CA GLY A 64 6.02 16.40 12.78
C GLY A 64 6.20 17.89 12.45
N ALA A 65 5.37 18.77 13.01
CA ALA A 65 5.47 20.22 12.79
C ALA A 65 6.79 20.83 13.30
N MET A 66 7.53 20.10 14.15
CA MET A 66 8.87 20.48 14.61
C MET A 66 9.96 20.22 13.55
N ILE A 67 9.63 19.48 12.48
CA ILE A 67 10.51 19.19 11.35
C ILE A 67 10.18 20.18 10.24
N ALA A 68 11.15 21.02 9.85
CA ALA A 68 10.94 22.12 8.90
C ALA A 68 10.25 21.66 7.60
N ASP A 69 10.71 20.56 7.00
CA ASP A 69 10.18 20.01 5.74
C ASP A 69 8.74 19.48 5.85
N LEU A 70 8.21 19.36 7.06
CA LEU A 70 6.89 18.79 7.34
C LEU A 70 5.93 19.77 8.00
N SER A 71 6.42 20.94 8.42
CA SER A 71 5.63 21.98 9.10
C SER A 71 4.44 22.47 8.29
N ASP A 72 4.53 22.38 6.95
CA ASP A 72 3.52 22.81 6.00
C ASP A 72 2.76 21.65 5.35
N VAL A 73 2.95 20.42 5.82
CA VAL A 73 2.30 19.23 5.25
C VAL A 73 0.87 19.14 5.75
N VAL A 74 -0.07 19.09 4.80
CA VAL A 74 -1.50 19.00 5.08
C VAL A 74 -1.97 17.58 4.82
N VAL A 75 -2.44 16.90 5.86
CA VAL A 75 -3.09 15.58 5.74
C VAL A 75 -4.60 15.78 5.69
N ASP A 76 -5.26 15.11 4.75
CA ASP A 76 -6.72 15.13 4.64
C ASP A 76 -7.35 14.59 5.95
N PRO A 77 -8.37 15.27 6.53
CA PRO A 77 -9.07 14.77 7.70
C PRO A 77 -9.57 13.33 7.57
N ALA A 78 -10.00 12.91 6.38
CA ALA A 78 -10.43 11.54 6.13
C ALA A 78 -9.29 10.53 6.34
N ILE A 79 -8.05 10.89 5.96
CA ILE A 79 -6.86 10.07 6.22
C ILE A 79 -6.60 10.04 7.73
N ALA A 80 -6.66 11.17 8.43
CA ALA A 80 -6.48 11.22 9.88
C ALA A 80 -7.47 10.32 10.64
N GLU A 81 -8.73 10.30 10.21
CA GLU A 81 -9.79 9.52 10.84
C GLU A 81 -9.75 8.03 10.49
N SER A 82 -9.21 7.69 9.32
CA SER A 82 -9.37 6.34 8.75
C SER A 82 -8.08 5.55 8.56
N ALA A 83 -6.91 6.20 8.59
CA ALA A 83 -5.62 5.53 8.43
C ALA A 83 -5.43 4.45 9.51
N PRO A 84 -4.93 3.25 9.14
CA PRO A 84 -4.72 2.18 10.10
C PRO A 84 -3.72 2.57 11.19
N ARG A 85 -4.04 2.25 12.44
CA ARG A 85 -3.13 2.39 13.59
C ARG A 85 -2.17 1.20 13.69
N PHE A 86 -1.75 0.67 12.55
CA PHE A 86 -0.78 -0.41 12.49
C PHE A 86 0.62 0.18 12.57
N GLY A 87 1.43 -0.29 13.52
CA GLY A 87 2.87 -0.05 13.54
C GLY A 87 3.59 -0.74 12.37
N ARG A 88 3.06 -1.89 11.95
CA ARG A 88 3.49 -2.62 10.76
C ARG A 88 2.40 -3.56 10.27
N PHE A 89 2.16 -3.56 8.96
CA PHE A 89 1.30 -4.54 8.30
C PHE A 89 2.01 -5.09 7.07
N ALA A 90 2.26 -6.39 7.04
CA ALA A 90 3.02 -7.01 5.96
C ALA A 90 2.54 -8.42 5.65
N GLY A 91 2.72 -8.82 4.40
CA GLY A 91 2.42 -10.16 3.91
C GLY A 91 3.34 -10.50 2.76
N HIS A 92 3.74 -11.77 2.67
CA HIS A 92 4.44 -12.35 1.53
C HIS A 92 3.85 -13.75 1.31
N TRP A 93 3.26 -13.95 0.15
CA TRP A 93 2.50 -15.15 -0.17
C TRP A 93 2.71 -15.55 -1.63
N ARG A 94 2.40 -16.81 -1.90
CA ARG A 94 2.32 -17.36 -3.25
C ARG A 94 1.10 -18.27 -3.35
N ALA A 95 0.51 -18.35 -4.52
CA ALA A 95 -0.59 -19.26 -4.75
C ALA A 95 -0.11 -20.63 -5.25
N SER A 96 -0.88 -21.67 -4.96
CA SER A 96 -0.71 -23.04 -5.43
C SER A 96 -1.77 -23.42 -6.47
N ASP A 97 -1.64 -24.61 -7.05
CA ASP A 97 -2.61 -25.24 -7.96
C ASP A 97 -3.03 -24.36 -9.16
N GLU A 98 -4.33 -24.13 -9.37
CA GLU A 98 -4.86 -23.37 -10.52
C GLU A 98 -4.46 -21.89 -10.54
N ALA A 99 -3.99 -21.39 -9.39
CA ALA A 99 -3.43 -20.06 -9.20
C ALA A 99 -1.89 -20.06 -9.25
N ALA A 100 -1.25 -21.20 -9.51
CA ALA A 100 0.21 -21.33 -9.52
C ALA A 100 0.85 -20.29 -10.45
N GLY A 101 1.80 -19.54 -9.88
CA GLY A 101 2.48 -18.42 -10.54
C GLY A 101 2.05 -17.05 -10.04
N LEU A 102 0.89 -16.94 -9.37
CA LEU A 102 0.56 -15.72 -8.63
C LEU A 102 1.33 -15.65 -7.31
N ALA A 103 1.85 -14.48 -7.01
CA ALA A 103 2.47 -14.17 -5.74
C ALA A 103 2.26 -12.69 -5.42
N GLY A 104 2.43 -12.35 -4.16
CA GLY A 104 2.30 -10.98 -3.70
C GLY A 104 3.16 -10.72 -2.48
N GLU A 105 3.55 -9.46 -2.34
CA GLU A 105 4.18 -8.96 -1.13
C GLU A 105 3.69 -7.54 -0.88
N PHE A 106 3.55 -7.18 0.38
CA PHE A 106 3.31 -5.81 0.82
C PHE A 106 3.92 -5.61 2.19
N ARG A 107 4.30 -4.38 2.49
CA ARG A 107 4.83 -3.94 3.78
C ARG A 107 4.49 -2.47 4.01
N LEU A 108 3.35 -2.26 4.65
CA LEU A 108 2.96 -0.94 5.15
C LEU A 108 3.63 -0.66 6.51
N PRO A 109 4.39 0.45 6.64
CA PRO A 109 4.74 1.01 7.94
C PRO A 109 3.53 1.75 8.54
N TYR A 110 3.71 2.31 9.73
CA TYR A 110 2.78 3.29 10.25
C TYR A 110 2.80 4.57 9.39
N PHE A 111 1.66 4.93 8.81
CA PHE A 111 1.56 6.03 7.83
C PHE A 111 2.18 7.34 8.31
N PHE A 112 1.79 7.82 9.48
CA PHE A 112 2.32 9.10 10.00
C PHE A 112 3.80 9.02 10.34
N GLY A 113 4.29 7.85 10.77
CA GLY A 113 5.72 7.62 10.94
C GLY A 113 6.47 7.67 9.60
N ALA A 114 5.89 7.11 8.53
CA ALA A 114 6.49 7.11 7.21
C ALA A 114 6.67 8.51 6.63
N LEU A 115 5.77 9.46 6.94
CA LEU A 115 5.93 10.86 6.54
C LEU A 115 7.22 11.49 7.06
N PHE A 116 7.74 10.98 8.19
CA PHE A 116 8.90 11.51 8.91
C PHE A 116 10.23 10.85 8.50
N GLU A 117 10.15 9.74 7.78
CA GLU A 117 11.34 9.08 7.25
C GLU A 117 11.98 9.93 6.14
N PRO A 118 13.30 9.84 5.94
CA PRO A 118 13.92 10.48 4.78
C PRO A 118 13.39 9.88 3.48
N ALA A 119 13.52 10.64 2.39
CA ALA A 119 13.20 10.12 1.07
C ALA A 119 14.03 8.86 0.78
N PRO A 120 13.43 7.82 0.17
CA PRO A 120 14.18 6.64 -0.21
C PRO A 120 15.28 7.02 -1.22
N PRO A 121 16.47 6.38 -1.14
CA PRO A 121 17.62 6.72 -1.99
C PRO A 121 17.46 6.15 -3.40
N LEU A 122 16.46 6.63 -4.14
CA LEU A 122 16.06 6.13 -5.47
C LEU A 122 16.85 6.79 -6.61
N ALA A 123 17.30 8.03 -6.41
CA ALA A 123 18.08 8.77 -7.39
C ALA A 123 19.53 8.26 -7.44
N TRP A 124 20.06 8.09 -8.65
CA TRP A 124 21.44 7.72 -8.94
C TRP A 124 22.16 8.86 -9.69
N GLU A 125 23.44 8.68 -10.02
CA GLU A 125 24.29 9.75 -10.59
C GLU A 125 23.73 10.33 -11.90
N GLY A 126 23.09 9.51 -12.73
CA GLY A 126 22.46 9.94 -13.98
C GLY A 126 20.95 10.16 -13.92
N THR A 127 20.34 10.18 -12.72
CA THR A 127 18.97 10.65 -12.57
C THR A 127 18.88 12.13 -12.94
N PRO A 128 17.99 12.52 -13.88
CA PRO A 128 17.73 13.91 -14.22
C PRO A 128 17.39 14.78 -13.00
N ASP A 129 17.72 16.07 -13.03
CA ASP A 129 17.54 16.96 -11.88
C ASP A 129 16.07 17.12 -11.48
N ASP A 130 15.16 17.20 -12.46
CA ASP A 130 13.72 17.28 -12.23
C ASP A 130 13.16 16.00 -11.60
N GLU A 131 13.63 14.83 -12.05
CA GLU A 131 13.29 13.55 -11.42
C GLU A 131 13.89 13.47 -10.00
N ARG A 132 15.12 13.93 -9.78
CA ARG A 132 15.75 13.96 -8.46
C ARG A 132 14.97 14.83 -7.47
N GLU A 133 14.52 16.00 -7.91
CA GLU A 133 13.66 16.88 -7.11
C GLU A 133 12.33 16.20 -6.76
N LEU A 134 11.71 15.49 -7.71
CA LEU A 134 10.51 14.71 -7.46
C LEU A 134 10.74 13.59 -6.44
N LEU A 135 11.81 12.80 -6.61
CA LEU A 135 12.12 11.67 -5.73
C LEU A 135 12.46 12.11 -4.30
N ALA A 136 13.05 13.30 -4.12
CA ALA A 136 13.31 13.87 -2.80
C ALA A 136 12.03 14.15 -1.99
N GLN A 137 10.88 14.25 -2.65
CA GLN A 137 9.58 14.47 -2.03
C GLN A 137 8.89 13.17 -1.62
N PHE A 138 9.45 12.00 -1.95
CA PHE A 138 8.80 10.71 -1.66
C PHE A 138 8.98 10.28 -0.21
N ARG A 139 7.97 9.60 0.32
CA ARG A 139 7.99 8.86 1.58
C ARG A 139 7.44 7.47 1.34
N GLU A 140 8.25 6.45 1.55
CA GLU A 140 7.87 5.06 1.28
C GLU A 140 6.72 4.63 2.20
N ILE A 141 5.63 4.17 1.59
CA ILE A 141 4.45 3.65 2.30
C ILE A 141 4.22 2.16 2.02
N ASP A 142 4.89 1.59 1.02
CA ASP A 142 4.86 0.16 0.71
C ASP A 142 6.09 -0.27 -0.10
N GLY A 143 6.50 -1.52 0.05
CA GLY A 143 7.65 -2.07 -0.68
C GLY A 143 7.73 -3.60 -0.59
N HIS A 144 8.62 -4.17 -1.39
CA HIS A 144 8.77 -5.62 -1.54
C HIS A 144 10.17 -6.10 -1.12
N PRO A 145 10.58 -5.93 0.15
CA PRO A 145 11.95 -6.19 0.59
C PRO A 145 12.38 -7.65 0.49
N ARG A 146 11.45 -8.62 0.40
CA ARG A 146 11.78 -10.05 0.27
C ARG A 146 11.91 -10.47 -1.18
N ALA A 147 10.96 -10.07 -2.03
CA ALA A 147 10.96 -10.42 -3.44
C ALA A 147 11.95 -9.56 -4.24
N GLY A 148 12.27 -8.35 -3.77
CA GLY A 148 13.23 -7.47 -4.42
C GLY A 148 12.78 -7.04 -5.82
N THR A 149 11.48 -6.77 -6.00
CA THR A 149 10.88 -6.45 -7.31
C THR A 149 11.40 -5.15 -7.91
N GLY A 150 12.05 -4.29 -7.11
CA GLY A 150 12.41 -2.93 -7.51
C GLY A 150 11.21 -1.97 -7.54
N LEU A 151 10.06 -2.37 -6.97
CA LEU A 151 8.88 -1.53 -6.84
C LEU A 151 8.71 -1.03 -5.40
N ILE A 152 8.45 0.27 -5.29
CA ILE A 152 8.11 0.98 -4.05
C ILE A 152 6.88 1.82 -4.30
N ALA A 153 5.91 1.80 -3.38
CA ALA A 153 4.86 2.81 -3.36
C ALA A 153 5.25 3.91 -2.35
N ALA A 154 5.06 5.15 -2.76
CA ALA A 154 5.39 6.31 -1.96
C ALA A 154 4.24 7.31 -1.96
N VAL A 155 4.11 8.03 -0.86
CA VAL A 155 3.37 9.28 -0.84
C VAL A 155 4.31 10.42 -1.19
N ARG A 156 3.87 11.34 -2.05
CA ARG A 156 4.59 12.56 -2.35
C ARG A 156 4.21 13.63 -1.33
N VAL A 157 5.20 14.11 -0.60
CA VAL A 157 5.07 15.14 0.42
C VAL A 157 5.59 16.45 -0.13
N GLU A 158 4.67 17.40 -0.34
CA GLU A 158 4.97 18.75 -0.80
C GLU A 158 4.26 19.76 0.12
N PRO A 159 4.92 20.87 0.51
CA PRO A 159 4.31 21.90 1.33
C PRO A 159 2.97 22.39 0.76
N HIS A 160 1.96 22.50 1.63
CA HIS A 160 0.61 23.01 1.34
C HIS A 160 -0.16 22.28 0.24
N ARG A 161 0.29 21.11 -0.22
CA ARG A 161 -0.40 20.34 -1.27
C ARG A 161 -1.36 19.33 -0.67
N THR A 162 -2.61 19.39 -1.13
CA THR A 162 -3.66 18.42 -0.82
C THR A 162 -4.55 18.19 -2.06
N PRO A 163 -5.02 16.95 -2.33
CA PRO A 163 -4.70 15.72 -1.60
C PRO A 163 -3.24 15.29 -1.81
N LEU A 164 -2.73 14.49 -0.87
CA LEU A 164 -1.42 13.84 -1.03
C LEU A 164 -1.46 12.87 -2.22
N GLU A 165 -0.44 12.92 -3.06
CA GLU A 165 -0.36 12.06 -4.24
C GLU A 165 0.31 10.73 -3.90
N ILE A 166 -0.23 9.63 -4.43
CA ILE A 166 0.41 8.32 -4.37
C ILE A 166 1.14 8.04 -5.67
N TRP A 167 2.36 7.52 -5.54
CA TRP A 167 3.24 7.20 -6.64
C TRP A 167 3.75 5.77 -6.48
N VAL A 168 3.94 5.07 -7.60
CA VAL A 168 4.77 3.86 -7.64
C VAL A 168 6.07 4.22 -8.35
N TRP A 169 7.19 3.91 -7.74
CA TRP A 169 8.49 3.97 -8.38
C TRP A 169 8.90 2.57 -8.81
N ASP A 170 9.35 2.45 -10.05
CA ASP A 170 9.88 1.23 -10.63
C ASP A 170 11.29 1.49 -11.14
N ALA A 171 12.26 0.74 -10.61
CA ALA A 171 13.67 0.84 -10.99
C ALA A 171 13.94 0.75 -12.51
N ARG A 172 13.02 0.18 -13.29
CA ARG A 172 13.16 -0.02 -14.73
C ARG A 172 12.71 1.19 -15.57
N ILE A 173 11.76 1.98 -15.07
CA ILE A 173 11.03 3.00 -15.85
C ILE A 173 10.82 4.32 -15.12
N GLY A 174 11.13 4.39 -13.83
CA GLY A 174 11.03 5.59 -13.01
C GLY A 174 9.69 5.75 -12.28
N PRO A 175 9.39 6.98 -11.81
CA PRO A 175 8.20 7.28 -11.03
C PRO A 175 6.93 7.37 -11.89
N LEU A 176 5.86 6.73 -11.43
CA LEU A 176 4.53 6.77 -12.04
C LEU A 176 3.48 7.21 -11.02
N GLN A 177 2.79 8.30 -11.31
CA GLN A 177 1.67 8.75 -10.48
C GLN A 177 0.51 7.76 -10.56
N MET A 178 -0.09 7.47 -9.40
CA MET A 178 -1.28 6.65 -9.29
C MET A 178 -2.54 7.52 -9.22
N ASP A 179 -3.60 7.03 -9.84
CA ASP A 179 -4.98 7.55 -9.76
C ASP A 179 -5.66 7.01 -8.49
N LEU A 180 -5.02 7.25 -7.34
CA LEU A 180 -5.46 6.86 -5.99
C LEU A 180 -4.96 7.89 -4.97
N ASP A 181 -5.79 8.16 -3.95
CA ASP A 181 -5.31 8.71 -2.68
C ASP A 181 -4.83 7.57 -1.76
N TYR A 182 -4.37 7.92 -0.55
CA TYR A 182 -3.89 6.92 0.40
C TYR A 182 -4.95 5.90 0.81
N LEU A 183 -6.21 6.32 1.03
CA LEU A 183 -7.27 5.40 1.45
C LEU A 183 -7.65 4.45 0.30
N GLY A 184 -7.76 4.98 -0.92
CA GLY A 184 -7.93 4.19 -2.13
C GLY A 184 -6.77 3.22 -2.38
N TYR A 185 -5.53 3.60 -2.03
CA TYR A 185 -4.39 2.68 -2.05
C TYR A 185 -4.59 1.49 -1.11
N LEU A 186 -5.06 1.72 0.13
CA LEU A 186 -5.33 0.65 1.08
C LEU A 186 -6.45 -0.28 0.62
N GLU A 187 -7.53 0.28 0.05
CA GLU A 187 -8.62 -0.50 -0.54
C GLU A 187 -8.13 -1.37 -1.69
N ALA A 188 -7.38 -0.80 -2.62
CA ALA A 188 -6.82 -1.52 -3.76
C ALA A 188 -5.82 -2.59 -3.31
N LEU A 189 -4.98 -2.31 -2.31
CA LEU A 189 -4.08 -3.29 -1.72
C LEU A 189 -4.83 -4.48 -1.10
N ALA A 190 -5.90 -4.23 -0.34
CA ALA A 190 -6.71 -5.29 0.24
C ALA A 190 -7.46 -6.10 -0.81
N LEU A 191 -7.96 -5.47 -1.86
CA LEU A 191 -8.67 -6.16 -2.95
C LEU A 191 -7.72 -7.05 -3.76
N THR A 192 -6.50 -6.57 -4.03
CA THR A 192 -5.48 -7.24 -4.84
C THR A 192 -4.53 -8.10 -4.04
N LYS A 193 -4.63 -8.07 -2.71
CA LYS A 193 -3.75 -8.78 -1.78
C LYS A 193 -2.26 -8.51 -1.98
N GLY A 194 -1.90 -7.39 -2.59
CA GLY A 194 -0.52 -7.07 -2.93
C GLY A 194 0.07 -7.98 -4.02
N THR A 195 -0.74 -8.54 -4.93
CA THR A 195 -0.23 -9.28 -6.10
C THR A 195 0.72 -8.41 -6.91
N PHE A 196 1.91 -8.91 -7.24
CA PHE A 196 2.95 -8.10 -7.88
C PHE A 196 2.44 -7.34 -9.11
N GLY A 197 2.69 -6.03 -9.14
CA GLY A 197 2.33 -5.16 -10.26
C GLY A 197 0.87 -4.68 -10.27
N TRP A 198 0.07 -4.96 -9.24
CA TRP A 198 -1.29 -4.42 -9.14
C TRP A 198 -1.34 -2.89 -9.24
N GLN A 199 -0.29 -2.20 -8.80
CA GLN A 199 -0.19 -0.74 -8.81
C GLN A 199 -0.35 -0.17 -10.23
N TYR A 200 0.12 -0.86 -11.27
CA TYR A 200 0.04 -0.34 -12.65
C TYR A 200 -1.38 -0.19 -13.17
N LEU A 201 -2.36 -0.93 -12.64
CA LEU A 201 -3.78 -0.76 -12.96
C LEU A 201 -4.29 0.65 -12.64
N PHE A 202 -3.60 1.34 -11.73
CA PHE A 202 -3.93 2.69 -11.29
C PHE A 202 -2.99 3.75 -11.87
N THR A 203 -2.08 3.40 -12.77
CA THR A 203 -1.21 4.38 -13.44
C THR A 203 -1.70 4.67 -14.86
N ARG A 204 -1.02 5.61 -15.53
CA ARG A 204 -1.17 5.86 -16.97
C ARG A 204 -0.28 4.97 -17.84
N ALA A 205 0.50 4.07 -17.25
CA ALA A 205 1.36 3.17 -18.02
C ALA A 205 0.53 2.23 -18.90
N SER A 206 0.97 2.02 -20.15
CA SER A 206 0.35 1.04 -21.04
C SER A 206 0.92 -0.34 -20.75
N LEU A 207 0.06 -1.25 -20.28
CA LEU A 207 0.40 -2.65 -20.05
C LEU A 207 0.54 -3.47 -21.36
N ALA A 208 0.21 -2.86 -22.50
CA ALA A 208 0.45 -3.43 -23.83
C ALA A 208 1.93 -3.43 -24.25
N SER A 209 2.77 -2.60 -23.60
CA SER A 209 4.20 -2.52 -23.92
C SER A 209 4.91 -3.86 -23.64
N VAL A 210 6.00 -4.10 -24.38
CA VAL A 210 6.82 -5.30 -24.23
C VAL A 210 7.34 -5.44 -22.79
N ASP A 211 7.63 -4.32 -22.13
CA ASP A 211 8.19 -4.25 -20.78
C ASP A 211 7.23 -4.72 -19.69
N PHE A 212 5.92 -4.71 -19.99
CA PHE A 212 4.85 -5.08 -19.05
C PHE A 212 4.18 -6.41 -19.37
N ARG A 213 4.64 -7.18 -20.36
CA ARG A 213 3.99 -8.44 -20.76
C ARG A 213 3.76 -9.41 -19.61
N HIS A 214 4.73 -9.54 -18.71
CA HIS A 214 4.60 -10.38 -17.53
C HIS A 214 3.58 -9.81 -16.54
N THR A 215 3.70 -8.52 -16.21
CA THR A 215 2.74 -7.81 -15.37
C THR A 215 1.30 -7.93 -15.89
N ALA A 216 1.08 -7.71 -17.18
CA ALA A 216 -0.23 -7.81 -17.83
C ALA A 216 -0.80 -9.23 -17.71
N LYS A 217 0.04 -10.26 -17.91
CA LYS A 217 -0.35 -11.66 -17.74
C LYS A 217 -0.72 -11.98 -16.28
N ASP A 218 0.05 -11.48 -15.33
CA ASP A 218 -0.19 -11.71 -13.90
C ASP A 218 -1.48 -11.02 -13.45
N MET A 219 -1.75 -9.79 -13.91
CA MET A 219 -3.01 -9.09 -13.65
C MET A 219 -4.21 -9.80 -14.27
N ALA A 220 -4.09 -10.27 -15.52
CA ALA A 220 -5.14 -11.06 -16.17
C ALA A 220 -5.40 -12.38 -15.41
N THR A 221 -4.35 -13.02 -14.91
CA THR A 221 -4.45 -14.26 -14.13
C THR A 221 -5.11 -14.00 -12.78
N MET A 222 -4.67 -12.97 -12.05
CA MET A 222 -5.27 -12.52 -10.80
C MET A 222 -6.77 -12.27 -10.97
N LEU A 223 -7.18 -11.47 -11.96
CA LEU A 223 -8.58 -11.09 -12.18
C LEU A 223 -9.47 -12.21 -12.71
N ARG A 224 -8.88 -13.29 -13.22
CA ARG A 224 -9.57 -14.53 -13.56
C ARG A 224 -9.78 -15.40 -12.33
N VAL A 225 -8.78 -15.54 -11.47
CA VAL A 225 -8.76 -16.53 -10.39
C VAL A 225 -9.29 -15.99 -9.06
N PHE A 226 -9.01 -14.73 -8.73
CA PHE A 226 -9.43 -14.13 -7.46
C PHE A 226 -10.95 -14.14 -7.21
N PRO A 227 -11.83 -13.98 -8.21
CA PRO A 227 -13.27 -14.13 -7.98
C PRO A 227 -13.68 -15.51 -7.47
N GLU A 228 -12.89 -16.55 -7.73
CA GLU A 228 -13.14 -17.91 -7.24
C GLU A 228 -12.52 -18.12 -5.86
N LEU A 229 -11.29 -17.60 -5.62
CA LEU A 229 -10.60 -17.72 -4.32
C LEU A 229 -11.21 -16.80 -3.25
N PHE A 230 -11.66 -15.62 -3.63
CA PHE A 230 -12.16 -14.57 -2.73
C PHE A 230 -13.49 -14.00 -3.27
N PRO A 231 -14.58 -14.80 -3.28
CA PRO A 231 -15.82 -14.47 -4.00
C PRO A 231 -16.61 -13.30 -3.41
N ASN A 232 -16.25 -12.82 -2.22
CA ASN A 232 -16.97 -11.74 -1.54
C ASN A 232 -16.58 -10.34 -2.03
N HIS A 233 -15.65 -10.23 -2.99
CA HIS A 233 -15.14 -8.96 -3.50
C HIS A 233 -15.60 -8.68 -4.93
N ASP A 234 -15.79 -7.39 -5.24
CA ASP A 234 -16.06 -6.94 -6.60
C ASP A 234 -14.76 -6.62 -7.35
N TYR A 235 -14.42 -7.49 -8.31
CA TYR A 235 -13.27 -7.33 -9.19
C TYR A 235 -13.59 -6.61 -10.52
N ALA A 236 -14.85 -6.23 -10.78
CA ALA A 236 -15.24 -5.58 -12.04
C ALA A 236 -14.50 -4.25 -12.29
N PRO A 237 -14.30 -3.36 -11.29
CA PRO A 237 -13.53 -2.13 -11.50
C PRO A 237 -12.08 -2.39 -11.91
N LEU A 238 -11.43 -3.42 -11.35
CA LEU A 238 -10.07 -3.78 -11.71
C LEU A 238 -9.98 -4.38 -13.12
N ARG A 239 -10.99 -5.16 -13.55
CA ARG A 239 -11.10 -5.64 -14.94
C ARG A 239 -11.21 -4.50 -15.94
N ALA A 240 -12.07 -3.53 -15.66
CA ALA A 240 -12.19 -2.33 -16.51
C ALA A 240 -10.87 -1.53 -16.59
N ARG A 241 -10.15 -1.42 -15.47
CA ARG A 241 -8.81 -0.79 -15.44
C ARG A 241 -7.78 -1.57 -16.24
N LEU A 242 -7.76 -2.91 -16.16
CA LEU A 242 -6.86 -3.72 -16.98
C LEU A 242 -7.16 -3.54 -18.47
N GLU A 243 -8.43 -3.64 -18.88
CA GLU A 243 -8.86 -3.47 -20.28
C GLU A 243 -8.46 -2.10 -20.84
N ALA A 244 -8.59 -1.04 -20.05
CA ALA A 244 -8.22 0.31 -20.48
C ALA A 244 -6.70 0.55 -20.60
N ARG A 245 -5.86 -0.43 -20.23
CA ARG A 245 -4.38 -0.36 -20.17
C ARG A 245 -3.71 -1.32 -21.14
N LEU A 246 -4.45 -2.32 -21.63
CA LEU A 246 -4.08 -3.21 -22.74
C LEU A 246 -4.31 -2.54 -24.11
#